data_AF-A0A1F4DXG5-F1
#
_entry.id   AF-A0A1F4DXG5-F1
#
_cell.length_a   1.000
_cell.length_b   1.000
_cell.length_c   1.000
_cell.angle_alpha   90.00
_cell.angle_beta   90.00
_cell.angle_gamma   90.00
#
_symmetry.space_group_name_H-M   'P 1'
#
loop_
_entity.id
_entity.type
_entity.pdbx_description
1 polymer ?
#
loop_
_entity_poly.entity_id
_entity_poly.type
_entity_poly.pdbx_seq_one_letter_code
_entity_poly.pdbx_strand_id
1 'polypeptide(L)' 'MEPSAGPEGAAAVSPEERLRMVAEAAYFRAERRGFATGGEVDDWIQAETEIDRLTASGGSRSKHSLRHM' A
#
# COMPACT_ATOMS: atom_id res chain seq x y z
N MET A 1 -18.51 -16.99 5.42
CA MET A 1 -18.73 -16.85 3.97
C MET A 1 -18.35 -15.41 3.64
N GLU A 2 -17.11 -15.23 3.20
CA GLU A 2 -16.50 -14.11 2.46
C GLU A 2 -17.35 -12.81 2.33
N PRO A 3 -16.87 -11.63 2.77
CA PRO A 3 -17.34 -10.40 2.18
C PRO A 3 -16.96 -10.42 0.70
N SER A 4 -17.98 -10.59 -0.13
CA SER A 4 -17.92 -10.52 -1.59
C SER A 4 -17.45 -9.12 -2.00
N ALA A 5 -16.15 -8.95 -2.21
CA ALA A 5 -15.60 -7.84 -2.95
C ALA A 5 -15.85 -8.12 -4.44
N GLY A 6 -17.04 -7.74 -4.91
CA GLY A 6 -17.40 -7.75 -6.32
C GLY A 6 -16.46 -6.83 -7.13
N PRO A 7 -16.26 -7.12 -8.42
CA PRO A 7 -15.31 -6.39 -9.25
C PRO A 7 -16.00 -5.14 -9.80
N GLU A 8 -15.56 -3.93 -9.44
CA GLU A 8 -15.59 -2.74 -10.31
C GLU A 8 -15.16 -1.48 -9.55
N GLY A 9 -13.98 -0.98 -9.92
CA GLY A 9 -13.38 0.26 -9.43
C GLY A 9 -12.03 0.52 -10.09
N ALA A 10 -11.94 0.26 -11.40
CA ALA A 10 -10.73 0.38 -12.20
C ALA A 10 -10.36 1.86 -12.42
N ALA A 11 -9.84 2.55 -11.40
CA ALA A 11 -9.12 3.83 -11.56
C ALA A 11 -8.35 4.27 -10.31
N ALA A 12 -8.70 3.78 -9.12
CA ALA A 12 -8.07 4.19 -7.86
C ALA A 12 -7.52 2.98 -7.11
N VAL A 13 -6.40 3.15 -6.41
CA VAL A 13 -5.88 2.12 -5.51
C VAL A 13 -6.94 1.86 -4.43
N SER A 14 -7.39 0.60 -4.32
CA SER A 14 -8.36 0.20 -3.30
C SER A 14 -7.80 0.50 -1.90
N PRO A 15 -8.64 0.85 -0.91
CA PRO A 15 -8.18 1.09 0.46
C PRO A 15 -7.36 -0.06 1.04
N GLU A 16 -7.74 -1.30 0.72
CA GLU A 16 -7.02 -2.52 1.13
C GLU A 16 -5.62 -2.63 0.51
N GLU A 17 -5.49 -2.29 -0.78
CA GLU A 17 -4.20 -2.28 -1.47
C GLU A 17 -3.31 -1.16 -0.92
N ARG A 18 -3.88 0.04 -0.67
CA ARG A 18 -3.18 1.14 0.00
C ARG A 18 -2.64 0.68 1.36
N LEU A 19 -3.46 0.03 2.18
CA LEU A 19 -3.04 -0.46 3.49
C LEU A 19 -1.92 -1.50 3.39
N ARG A 20 -1.96 -2.42 2.41
CA ARG A 20 -0.87 -3.36 2.17
C ARG A 20 0.44 -2.64 1.80
N MET A 21 0.37 -1.69 0.89
CA MET A 21 1.54 -0.89 0.48
C MET A 21 2.13 -0.11 1.66
N VAL A 22 1.30 0.48 2.52
CA VAL A 22 1.73 1.20 3.73
C VAL A 22 2.40 0.26 4.72
N ALA A 23 1.80 -0.90 4.98
CA ALA A 23 2.35 -1.89 5.91
C ALA A 23 3.72 -2.41 5.45
N GLU A 24 3.87 -2.71 4.16
CA GLU A 24 5.15 -3.12 3.58
C GLU A 24 6.22 -2.01 3.71
N ALA A 25 5.87 -0.77 3.37
CA ALA A 25 6.79 0.36 3.48
C ALA A 25 7.21 0.64 4.93
N ALA A 26 6.26 0.58 5.88
CA ALA A 26 6.55 0.71 7.31
C ALA A 26 7.45 -0.43 7.81
N TYR A 27 7.23 -1.67 7.36
CA TYR A 27 8.08 -2.81 7.69
C TYR A 27 9.53 -2.59 7.23
N PHE A 28 9.76 -2.17 5.98
CA PHE A 28 11.12 -1.91 5.48
C PHE A 28 11.80 -0.75 6.21
N ARG A 29 11.05 0.28 6.61
CA ARG A 29 11.58 1.36 7.45
C ARG A 29 11.99 0.86 8.83
N ALA A 30 11.17 0.00 9.44
CA ALA A 30 11.48 -0.64 10.70
C ALA A 30 12.72 -1.53 10.58
N GLU A 31 12.81 -2.33 9.52
CA GLU A 31 13.96 -3.18 9.23
C GLU A 31 15.26 -2.37 9.10
N ARG A 32 15.21 -1.23 8.40
CA ARG A 32 16.38 -0.33 8.22
C ARG A 32 16.89 0.28 9.54
N ARG A 33 16.04 0.43 10.55
CA ARG A 33 16.47 0.83 11.91
C ARG A 33 16.76 -0.36 12.83
N GLY A 34 16.71 -1.58 12.32
CA GLY A 34 16.87 -2.79 13.13
C GLY A 34 15.71 -3.04 14.10
N PHE A 35 14.49 -2.66 13.72
CA PHE A 35 13.26 -2.78 14.52
C PHE A 35 13.36 -2.15 15.92
N ALA A 36 14.11 -1.06 16.06
CA ALA A 36 14.19 -0.36 17.34
C ALA A 36 12.79 0.11 17.81
N THR A 37 12.55 0.01 19.12
CA THR A 37 11.27 0.35 19.76
C THR A 37 10.99 1.85 19.74
N GLY A 38 9.74 2.26 19.58
CA GLY A 38 9.31 3.66 19.62
C GLY A 38 9.43 4.38 18.27
N GLY A 39 9.78 3.67 17.19
CA GLY A 39 9.79 4.19 15.82
C GLY A 39 8.62 3.70 14.96
N GLU A 40 7.80 2.78 15.47
CA GLU A 40 6.73 2.13 14.69
C GLU A 40 5.68 3.11 14.17
N VAL A 41 5.28 4.09 14.99
CA VAL A 41 4.27 5.09 14.61
C VAL A 41 4.84 6.04 13.56
N ASP A 42 6.09 6.47 13.72
CA ASP A 42 6.74 7.39 12.79
C ASP A 42 6.93 6.75 11.42
N ASP A 43 7.35 5.48 11.38
CA ASP A 43 7.41 4.70 10.14
C ASP A 43 6.08 4.62 9.42
N TRP A 44 5.02 4.35 10.17
CA TRP A 44 3.69 4.21 9.61
C TRP A 44 3.24 5.54 9.01
N ILE A 45 3.40 6.66 9.72
CA ILE A 45 3.06 8.00 9.23
C ILE A 45 3.86 8.35 7.97
N GLN A 46 5.15 8.07 7.97
CA GLN A 46 5.99 8.32 6.80
C GLN A 46 5.64 7.41 5.62
N ALA A 47 5.31 6.14 5.87
CA ALA A 47 4.84 5.20 4.86
C ALA A 47 3.49 5.64 4.27
N GLU A 48 2.51 6.02 5.09
CA GLU A 48 1.23 6.57 4.62
C GLU A 48 1.42 7.77 3.71
N THR A 49 2.24 8.73 4.13
CA THR A 49 2.53 9.93 3.34
C THR A 49 3.18 9.58 1.99
N GLU A 50 4.09 8.60 1.97
CA GLU A 50 4.75 8.15 0.76
C GLU A 50 3.78 7.47 -0.21
N ILE A 51 2.97 6.53 0.29
CA ILE A 51 1.97 5.83 -0.53
C ILE A 51 0.89 6.78 -1.02
N ASP A 52 0.45 7.73 -0.20
CA ASP A 52 -0.52 8.75 -0.59
C ASP A 52 0.00 9.60 -1.74
N ARG A 53 1.28 9.99 -1.72
CA ARG A 53 1.89 10.73 -2.84
C ARG A 53 1.98 9.88 -4.10
N LEU A 54 2.38 8.61 -3.98
CA LEU A 54 2.50 7.69 -5.12
C LEU A 54 1.14 7.44 -5.78
N THR A 55 0.11 7.22 -4.97
CA THR A 55 -1.25 6.93 -5.44
C THR A 55 -1.99 8.18 -5.94
N ALA A 56 -1.76 9.36 -5.34
CA ALA A 56 -2.31 10.63 -5.80
C ALA A 56 -1.71 11.09 -7.14
N SER A 57 -0.43 10.81 -7.38
CA SER A 57 0.28 11.21 -8.62
C SER A 57 0.03 10.26 -9.81
N GLY A 58 -0.55 9.09 -9.58
CA GLY A 58 -0.54 8.00 -10.55
C GLY A 58 -1.70 7.04 -10.39
N GLY A 59 -2.93 7.57 -10.25
CA GLY A 59 -4.16 6.79 -10.32
C GLY A 59 -4.13 5.86 -11.54
N SER A 60 -3.92 4.58 -11.28
CA SER A 60 -3.70 3.51 -12.26
C SER A 60 -2.41 3.58 -13.08
N ARG A 61 -1.27 3.16 -12.49
CA ARG A 61 -0.26 2.43 -13.28
C ARG A 61 -0.38 0.94 -12.99
N SER A 62 -1.31 0.33 -13.72
CA SER A 62 -1.41 -1.07 -14.11
C SER A 62 -0.45 -2.05 -13.42
N LYS A 63 -0.96 -2.77 -12.42
CA LYS A 63 -0.70 -4.20 -12.26
C LYS A 63 -1.94 -4.99 -12.73
N HIS A 64 -2.26 -4.91 -14.02
CA HIS A 64 -3.13 -5.90 -14.66
C HIS A 64 -2.61 -6.45 -16.00
N SER A 65 -1.36 -6.16 -16.37
CA SER A 65 -0.61 -7.11 -17.21
C SER A 65 0.06 -8.08 -16.24
N LEU A 66 -0.21 -9.38 -16.18
CA LEU A 66 -0.56 -10.28 -17.27
C LEU A 66 -1.21 -11.53 -16.64
N ARG A 67 -2.52 -11.70 -16.79
CA ARG A 67 -3.16 -13.02 -16.81
C ARG A 67 -3.85 -13.13 -18.16
N HIS A 68 -3.66 -14.26 -18.83
CA HIS A 68 -4.18 -14.66 -20.14
C HIS A 68 -3.36 -14.21 -21.36
N MET A 69 -2.54 -15.13 -21.90
CA MET A 69 -2.85 -15.92 -23.11
C MET A 69 -2.29 -17.33 -22.96
#